data_AF-A0A517R2M6-F1
#
_entry.id   AF-A0A517R2M6-F1
#
_cell.length_a   1.000
_cell.length_b   1.000
_cell.length_c   1.000
_cell.angle_alpha   90.00
_cell.angle_beta   90.00
_cell.angle_gamma   90.00
#
_symmetry.space_group_name_H-M   'P 1'
#
loop_
_entity.id
_entity.type
_entity.pdbx_description
1 polymer ?
#
loop_
_entity_poly.entity_id
_entity_poly.type
_entity_poly.pdbx_seq_one_letter_code
_entity_poly.pdbx_strand_id
1 'polypeptide(L)'
;MFRWLLRLLFGEDESVTQRSQPEKIAPVETDEAPKVRVRPRLARFEFRRRRGHHSTSAATRTTEKPYRFALPNGVSGETIDRSQDQNFERLTRWELPALTTPEDLADWMEVSIGELAWLTHRTESAYRPPSLEAAHYHFRWVHKKSGGSRLIESPKRRLKHVQQLLLRGLLDRVPAHPAAHGFVRGRSIVSNAQPHVGKAVVLSYDLENFYPAVRYNRVVAVFRGLGYSREAAIWLTRLTTSALPPRMPLPEGRGANLIRAYAARHLPQGAPTSPALANLSAFSLDVRLNGLANSFEANYTRYADDLTFSGDDRFRRSLATFIPLVNQIVRSEQFVVHREKRKVVKHGQRQLVTGVVVNDRPNVSRAAYDRLKATLHNCVRQGPASQNRDEHLNFEAHLQGKISHVRQLNPARAEKLQRLFDRIEW
;
A
#
# COMPACT_ATOMS: atom_id res chain seq x y z
N MET A 1 4.72 -34.09 26.33
CA MET A 1 4.14 -33.54 25.09
C MET A 1 4.90 -32.32 24.53
N PHE A 2 5.44 -31.41 25.36
CA PHE A 2 6.22 -30.24 24.90
C PHE A 2 7.67 -30.56 24.43
N ARG A 3 8.28 -31.65 24.92
CA ARG A 3 9.64 -32.09 24.54
C ARG A 3 9.74 -32.71 23.13
N TRP A 4 8.65 -33.26 22.60
CA TRP A 4 8.62 -33.84 21.25
C TRP A 4 8.61 -32.77 20.16
N LEU A 5 7.91 -31.66 20.41
CA LEU A 5 7.82 -30.52 19.48
C LEU A 5 9.16 -29.79 19.29
N LEU A 6 9.99 -29.74 20.34
CA LEU A 6 11.32 -29.11 20.30
C LEU A 6 12.36 -29.96 19.54
N ARG A 7 12.25 -31.30 19.61
CA ARG A 7 13.10 -32.22 18.83
C ARG A 7 12.83 -32.15 17.32
N LEU A 8 11.58 -31.89 16.91
CA LEU A 8 11.18 -31.82 15.51
C LEU A 8 11.59 -30.50 14.81
N LEU A 9 11.80 -29.43 15.58
CA LEU A 9 12.08 -28.09 15.04
C LEU A 9 13.56 -27.74 14.98
N PHE A 10 14.42 -28.40 15.76
CA PHE A 10 15.79 -27.92 15.95
C PHE A 10 16.92 -28.93 15.76
N GLY A 11 16.66 -30.25 15.67
CA GLY A 11 17.70 -31.27 15.47
C GLY A 11 18.69 -31.36 16.65
N GLU A 12 19.03 -32.58 17.07
CA GLU A 12 20.15 -32.79 18.02
C GLU A 12 21.45 -32.84 17.22
N ASP A 13 22.45 -32.06 17.63
CA ASP A 13 23.86 -32.37 17.39
C ASP A 13 24.52 -32.51 18.77
N GLU A 14 24.55 -33.75 19.27
CA GLU A 14 25.46 -34.18 20.32
C GLU A 14 26.81 -34.51 19.68
N SER A 15 27.81 -33.66 19.89
CA SER A 15 29.20 -34.12 19.91
C SER A 15 29.98 -33.31 20.94
N VAL A 16 30.03 -33.88 22.15
CA VAL A 16 31.02 -33.55 23.16
C VAL A 16 32.27 -34.37 22.83
N THR A 17 33.37 -33.72 22.48
CA THR A 17 34.70 -34.34 22.55
C THR A 17 35.73 -33.34 23.07
N GLN A 18 36.11 -33.61 24.32
CA GLN A 18 37.46 -33.54 24.89
C GLN A 18 38.25 -32.22 24.83
N ARG A 19 38.53 -31.72 26.05
CA ARG A 19 39.57 -30.77 26.39
C ARG A 19 40.96 -31.30 26.00
N SER A 20 41.72 -30.49 25.29
CA SER A 20 43.19 -30.45 25.37
C SER A 20 43.63 -28.98 25.38
N GLN A 21 44.49 -28.62 26.33
CA GLN A 21 45.13 -27.32 26.42
C GLN A 21 46.14 -27.16 25.27
N PRO A 22 46.33 -25.94 24.75
CA PRO A 22 47.62 -25.57 24.17
C PRO A 22 48.29 -24.44 24.94
N GLU A 23 49.61 -24.52 24.87
CA GLU A 23 50.63 -23.74 25.55
C GLU A 23 50.58 -22.23 25.27
N LYS A 24 51.22 -21.49 26.18
CA LYS A 24 51.47 -20.05 26.07
C LYS A 24 52.30 -19.76 24.82
N ILE A 25 51.70 -19.05 23.86
CA ILE A 25 52.41 -18.41 22.74
C ILE A 25 52.48 -16.90 23.05
N ALA A 26 53.68 -16.34 22.90
CA ALA A 26 54.00 -14.92 23.11
C ALA A 26 53.14 -13.98 22.21
N PRO A 27 52.92 -12.72 22.60
CA PRO A 27 52.03 -11.83 21.86
C PRO A 27 52.64 -11.42 20.52
N VAL A 28 51.97 -11.79 19.44
CA VAL A 28 52.17 -11.24 18.10
C VAL A 28 51.31 -9.98 18.00
N GLU A 29 51.92 -8.85 17.66
CA GLU A 29 51.23 -7.62 17.28
C GLU A 29 50.23 -7.93 16.16
N THR A 30 48.94 -7.77 16.46
CA THR A 30 47.88 -7.92 15.47
C THR A 30 47.27 -6.56 15.19
N ASP A 31 47.31 -6.23 13.90
CA ASP A 31 46.64 -5.11 13.26
C ASP A 31 45.24 -4.82 13.82
N GLU A 32 44.91 -3.53 13.88
CA GLU A 32 43.65 -2.97 14.34
C GLU A 32 42.43 -3.84 13.98
N ALA A 33 41.74 -4.34 15.01
CA ALA A 33 40.47 -5.02 14.87
C ALA A 33 39.48 -4.15 14.06
N PRO A 34 38.69 -4.72 13.12
CA PRO A 34 37.77 -3.95 12.31
C PRO A 34 36.75 -3.25 13.21
N LYS A 35 36.76 -1.90 13.17
CA LYS A 35 35.80 -1.04 13.88
C LYS A 35 34.39 -1.61 13.72
N VAL A 36 33.82 -2.11 14.82
CA VAL A 36 32.43 -2.58 14.88
C VAL A 36 31.55 -1.42 14.42
N ARG A 37 31.01 -1.51 13.19
CA ARG A 37 30.06 -0.52 12.67
C ARG A 37 28.81 -0.55 13.53
N VAL A 38 28.74 0.35 14.51
CA VAL A 38 27.54 0.58 15.32
C VAL A 38 26.42 0.92 14.34
N ARG A 39 25.41 0.05 14.25
CA ARG A 39 24.27 0.31 13.37
C ARG A 39 23.58 1.59 13.85
N PRO A 40 23.35 2.59 12.99
CA PRO A 40 22.64 3.79 13.37
C PRO A 40 21.26 3.37 13.88
N ARG A 41 20.96 3.68 15.14
CA ARG A 41 19.63 3.50 15.72
C ARG A 41 19.02 4.88 15.79
N LEU A 42 17.92 5.10 15.08
CA LEU A 42 17.05 6.20 15.47
C LEU A 42 16.59 5.87 16.88
N ALA A 43 16.80 6.81 17.82
CA ALA A 43 16.09 6.78 19.08
C ALA A 43 14.61 6.56 18.75
N ARG A 44 13.97 5.63 19.47
CA ARG A 44 12.53 5.46 19.32
C ARG A 44 11.94 6.85 19.56
N PHE A 45 11.28 7.41 18.55
CA PHE A 45 10.60 8.68 18.73
C PHE A 45 9.57 8.44 19.83
N GLU A 46 9.94 8.81 21.05
CA GLU A 46 9.02 8.95 22.15
C GLU A 46 8.22 10.18 21.80
N PHE A 47 7.15 9.98 21.04
CA PHE A 47 6.05 10.90 21.13
C PHE A 47 5.70 10.93 22.62
N ARG A 48 6.17 11.98 23.33
CA ARG A 48 5.56 12.42 24.56
C ARG A 48 4.13 12.66 24.15
N ARG A 49 3.30 11.62 24.27
CA ARG A 49 1.86 11.77 24.42
C ARG A 49 1.79 12.84 25.50
N ARG A 50 1.47 14.08 25.12
CA ARG A 50 0.86 14.97 26.09
C ARG A 50 -0.19 14.08 26.71
N ARG A 51 -0.06 13.77 28.00
CA ARG A 51 -1.16 13.25 28.80
C ARG A 51 -2.21 14.37 28.91
N GLY A 52 -2.56 15.03 27.80
CA GLY A 52 -3.91 15.51 27.65
C GLY A 52 -4.72 14.24 27.78
N HIS A 53 -5.56 14.20 28.81
CA HIS A 53 -6.55 13.16 28.97
C HIS A 53 -7.19 12.94 27.59
N HIS A 54 -6.74 11.93 26.84
CA HIS A 54 -7.67 11.23 25.98
C HIS A 54 -8.61 10.66 27.01
N SER A 55 -9.72 11.37 27.27
CA SER A 55 -10.71 10.86 28.18
C SER A 55 -10.92 9.41 27.76
N THR A 56 -10.61 8.49 28.64
CA THR A 56 -11.19 7.15 28.64
C THR A 56 -12.68 7.31 28.91
N SER A 57 -13.37 8.08 28.05
CA SER A 57 -14.81 8.31 28.02
C SER A 57 -15.26 7.98 26.59
N ALA A 58 -16.40 7.34 26.34
CA ALA A 58 -17.49 6.95 27.22
C ALA A 58 -18.07 5.66 26.63
N ALA A 59 -17.43 4.52 26.90
CA ALA A 59 -18.04 3.23 26.60
C ALA A 59 -19.04 2.95 27.74
N THR A 60 -20.21 3.55 27.65
CA THR A 60 -21.24 3.44 28.70
C THR A 60 -21.84 2.05 28.62
N ARG A 61 -21.87 1.36 29.76
CA ARG A 61 -22.59 0.10 29.88
C ARG A 61 -24.06 0.44 30.05
N THR A 62 -24.88 -0.16 29.21
CA THR A 62 -26.33 0.01 29.24
C THR A 62 -27.01 -1.35 29.22
N THR A 63 -28.12 -1.45 29.95
CA THR A 63 -29.01 -2.62 29.95
C THR A 63 -29.92 -2.62 28.72
N GLU A 64 -30.21 -1.43 28.18
CA GLU A 64 -30.97 -1.27 26.94
C GLU A 64 -30.08 -1.37 25.71
N LYS A 65 -30.67 -1.73 24.57
CA LYS A 65 -29.91 -1.88 23.32
C LYS A 65 -29.72 -0.51 22.66
N PRO A 66 -28.50 0.06 22.62
CA PRO A 66 -28.27 1.44 22.15
C PRO A 66 -28.49 1.61 20.64
N TYR A 67 -28.43 0.52 19.86
CA TYR A 67 -28.69 0.49 18.42
C TYR A 67 -29.02 -0.95 17.96
N ARG A 68 -29.69 -1.12 16.81
CA ARG A 68 -30.28 -2.41 16.37
C ARG A 68 -29.31 -3.58 16.33
N PHE A 69 -28.03 -3.33 16.06
CA PHE A 69 -26.99 -4.36 15.97
C PHE A 69 -25.94 -4.30 17.09
N ALA A 70 -26.24 -3.64 18.21
CA ALA A 70 -25.41 -3.72 19.41
C ALA A 70 -25.38 -5.17 19.93
N LEU A 71 -24.18 -5.66 20.26
CA LEU A 71 -23.98 -7.00 20.79
C LEU A 71 -23.81 -6.91 22.32
N PRO A 72 -24.66 -7.59 23.11
CA PRO A 72 -24.48 -7.64 24.55
C PRO A 72 -23.21 -8.44 24.90
N ASN A 73 -22.64 -8.15 26.06
CA ASN A 73 -21.61 -9.00 26.63
C ASN A 73 -22.23 -10.36 27.00
N GLY A 74 -21.68 -11.45 26.46
CA GLY A 74 -22.19 -12.80 26.70
C GLY A 74 -22.13 -13.26 28.17
N VAL A 75 -21.39 -12.53 29.03
CA VAL A 75 -21.31 -12.81 30.48
C VAL A 75 -22.24 -11.90 31.29
N SER A 76 -22.18 -10.58 31.09
CA SER A 76 -22.93 -9.62 31.92
C SER A 76 -24.32 -9.26 31.38
N GLY A 77 -24.64 -9.62 30.13
CA GLY A 77 -25.88 -9.20 29.46
C GLY A 77 -25.91 -7.71 29.05
N GLU A 78 -25.11 -6.87 29.71
CA GLU A 78 -24.96 -5.45 29.39
C GLU A 78 -24.36 -5.23 28.00
N THR A 79 -24.87 -4.23 27.29
CA THR A 79 -24.29 -3.78 26.03
C THR A 79 -23.32 -2.62 26.30
N ILE A 80 -22.18 -2.65 25.62
CA ILE A 80 -21.26 -1.51 25.59
C ILE A 80 -21.68 -0.59 24.45
N ASP A 81 -22.15 0.61 24.77
CA ASP A 81 -22.40 1.64 23.75
C ASP A 81 -21.05 2.21 23.25
N ARG A 82 -20.84 2.11 21.94
CA ARG A 82 -19.63 2.53 21.22
C ARG A 82 -19.89 3.70 20.27
N SER A 83 -21.08 4.28 20.29
CA SER A 83 -21.49 5.38 19.42
C SER A 83 -21.16 6.77 20.01
N GLN A 84 -21.00 6.86 21.34
CA GLN A 84 -20.89 8.12 22.08
C GLN A 84 -19.52 8.81 21.99
N ASP A 85 -18.48 8.15 21.47
CA ASP A 85 -17.10 8.64 21.48
C ASP A 85 -16.66 9.32 20.16
N GLN A 86 -17.62 9.95 19.47
CA GLN A 86 -17.42 10.70 18.23
C GLN A 86 -16.71 12.04 18.50
N ASN A 87 -15.76 12.40 17.65
CA ASN A 87 -15.07 13.69 17.69
C ASN A 87 -15.58 14.60 16.56
N PHE A 88 -16.53 15.47 16.91
CA PHE A 88 -17.15 16.40 15.96
C PHE A 88 -16.18 17.42 15.38
N GLU A 89 -15.24 17.96 16.17
CA GLU A 89 -14.24 18.94 15.68
C GLU A 89 -13.43 18.38 14.50
N ARG A 90 -13.01 17.11 14.59
CA ARG A 90 -12.26 16.45 13.52
C ARG A 90 -13.10 16.18 12.28
N LEU A 91 -14.38 15.85 12.44
CA LEU A 91 -15.29 15.67 11.31
C LEU A 91 -15.53 17.01 10.60
N THR A 92 -15.83 18.06 11.36
CA THR A 92 -16.04 19.42 10.82
C THR A 92 -14.81 19.93 10.08
N ARG A 93 -13.59 19.67 10.59
CA ARG A 93 -12.33 20.04 9.92
C ARG A 93 -12.23 19.53 8.47
N TRP A 94 -12.83 18.38 8.18
CA TRP A 94 -12.81 17.75 6.87
C TRP A 94 -14.17 17.76 6.17
N GLU A 95 -15.12 18.54 6.70
CA GLU A 95 -16.50 18.62 6.22
C GLU A 95 -17.16 17.23 6.13
N LEU A 96 -16.90 16.34 7.09
CA LEU A 96 -17.42 14.97 7.09
C LEU A 96 -18.78 14.89 7.81
N PRO A 97 -19.72 14.07 7.32
CA PRO A 97 -20.99 13.85 7.98
C PRO A 97 -20.82 13.20 9.36
N ALA A 98 -21.68 13.57 10.30
CA ALA A 98 -21.73 12.95 11.61
C ALA A 98 -22.52 11.63 11.52
N LEU A 99 -21.78 10.51 11.49
CA LEU A 99 -22.36 9.15 11.42
C LEU A 99 -21.94 8.40 12.69
N THR A 100 -22.83 8.35 13.69
CA THR A 100 -22.54 7.81 15.03
C THR A 100 -22.93 6.33 15.16
N THR A 101 -24.04 5.95 14.56
CA THR A 101 -24.66 4.62 14.66
C THR A 101 -24.68 3.91 13.30
N PRO A 102 -24.93 2.58 13.28
CA PRO A 102 -25.23 1.84 12.06
C PRO A 102 -26.44 2.38 11.30
N GLU A 103 -27.44 2.89 12.00
CA GLU A 103 -28.65 3.51 11.45
C GLU A 103 -28.28 4.78 10.67
N ASP A 104 -27.49 5.69 11.27
CA ASP A 104 -27.01 6.89 10.58
C ASP A 104 -26.26 6.54 9.28
N LEU A 105 -25.45 5.48 9.32
CA LEU A 105 -24.71 4.98 8.16
C LEU A 105 -25.65 4.45 7.08
N ALA A 106 -26.70 3.71 7.47
CA ALA A 106 -27.66 3.14 6.54
C ALA A 106 -28.47 4.25 5.84
N ASP A 107 -28.95 5.22 6.62
CA ASP A 107 -29.70 6.38 6.13
C ASP A 107 -28.84 7.23 5.19
N TRP A 108 -27.59 7.53 5.56
CA TRP A 108 -26.67 8.30 4.73
C TRP A 108 -26.31 7.60 3.41
N MET A 109 -26.27 6.26 3.40
CA MET A 109 -26.02 5.45 2.21
C MET A 109 -27.27 5.17 1.38
N GLU A 110 -28.45 5.57 1.86
CA GLU A 110 -29.75 5.26 1.27
C GLU A 110 -29.98 3.74 1.10
N VAL A 111 -29.55 2.96 2.10
CA VAL A 111 -29.77 1.50 2.15
C VAL A 111 -30.50 1.12 3.43
N SER A 112 -31.22 0.00 3.41
CA SER A 112 -31.81 -0.51 4.65
C SER A 112 -30.70 -0.95 5.64
N ILE A 113 -30.97 -0.79 6.93
CA ILE A 113 -30.06 -1.27 7.99
C ILE A 113 -29.79 -2.78 7.91
N GLY A 114 -30.75 -3.56 7.39
CA GLY A 114 -30.57 -4.98 7.09
C GLY A 114 -29.60 -5.24 5.95
N GLU A 115 -29.68 -4.47 4.86
CA GLU A 115 -28.73 -4.53 3.76
C GLU A 115 -27.32 -4.12 4.20
N LEU A 116 -27.19 -3.08 5.01
CA LEU A 116 -25.91 -2.66 5.58
C LEU A 116 -25.28 -3.78 6.45
N ALA A 117 -26.09 -4.44 7.28
CA ALA A 117 -25.64 -5.56 8.10
C ALA A 117 -25.21 -6.77 7.25
N TRP A 118 -25.94 -7.04 6.16
CA TRP A 118 -25.60 -8.08 5.20
C TRP A 118 -24.28 -7.78 4.46
N LEU A 119 -24.08 -6.55 3.99
CA LEU A 119 -22.85 -6.10 3.31
C LEU A 119 -21.61 -6.17 4.21
N THR A 120 -21.79 -6.03 5.53
CA THR A 120 -20.71 -6.08 6.51
C THR A 120 -20.47 -7.47 7.11
N HIS A 121 -21.26 -8.48 6.70
CA HIS A 121 -21.31 -9.80 7.33
C HIS A 121 -21.47 -9.70 8.85
N ARG A 122 -22.30 -8.76 9.34
CA ARG A 122 -22.45 -8.45 10.77
C ARG A 122 -22.98 -9.65 11.56
N THR A 123 -23.85 -10.43 10.94
CA THR A 123 -24.52 -11.60 11.54
C THR A 123 -23.75 -12.90 11.34
N GLU A 124 -22.69 -12.90 10.53
CA GLU A 124 -21.91 -14.10 10.23
C GLU A 124 -20.87 -14.40 11.30
N SER A 125 -20.63 -15.69 11.54
CA SER A 125 -19.58 -16.18 12.42
C SER A 125 -18.20 -15.64 11.99
N ALA A 126 -17.50 -15.00 12.92
CA ALA A 126 -16.20 -14.36 12.70
C ALA A 126 -16.18 -13.21 11.66
N TYR A 127 -17.33 -12.62 11.32
CA TYR A 127 -17.44 -11.43 10.47
C TYR A 127 -16.76 -11.58 9.10
N ARG A 128 -16.90 -12.76 8.49
CA ARG A 128 -16.34 -13.14 7.19
C ARG A 128 -17.39 -13.89 6.38
N PRO A 129 -17.29 -13.89 5.03
CA PRO A 129 -18.20 -14.66 4.21
C PRO A 129 -18.04 -16.17 4.49
N PRO A 130 -19.15 -16.94 4.58
CA PRO A 130 -19.09 -18.38 4.80
C PRO A 130 -18.65 -19.17 3.56
N SER A 131 -18.84 -18.61 2.36
CA SER A 131 -18.45 -19.22 1.07
C SER A 131 -18.06 -18.15 0.04
N LEU A 132 -17.60 -18.59 -1.14
CA LEU A 132 -17.30 -17.70 -2.27
C LEU A 132 -18.55 -17.03 -2.84
N GLU A 133 -19.65 -17.77 -2.92
CA GLU A 133 -20.93 -17.31 -3.43
C GLU A 133 -21.51 -16.22 -2.52
N ALA A 134 -21.42 -16.45 -1.20
CA ALA A 134 -21.88 -15.52 -0.18
C ALA A 134 -21.00 -14.27 -0.03
N ALA A 135 -19.78 -14.26 -0.57
CA ALA A 135 -18.88 -13.12 -0.48
C ALA A 135 -19.35 -11.94 -1.35
N HIS A 136 -19.10 -10.72 -0.88
CA HIS A 136 -19.41 -9.49 -1.62
C HIS A 136 -18.31 -9.05 -2.60
N TYR A 137 -17.34 -9.92 -2.86
CA TYR A 137 -16.24 -9.71 -3.80
C TYR A 137 -16.12 -10.89 -4.77
N HIS A 138 -15.66 -10.59 -5.98
CA HIS A 138 -15.11 -11.56 -6.92
C HIS A 138 -13.61 -11.68 -6.68
N PHE A 139 -13.14 -12.92 -6.53
CA PHE A 139 -11.74 -13.22 -6.26
C PHE A 139 -11.10 -13.83 -7.51
N ARG A 140 -9.96 -13.27 -7.94
CA ARG A 140 -9.19 -13.81 -9.07
C ARG A 140 -7.69 -13.73 -8.81
N TRP A 141 -6.99 -14.84 -8.98
CA TRP A 141 -5.53 -14.84 -8.99
C TRP A 141 -5.00 -14.39 -10.36
N VAL A 142 -4.06 -13.46 -10.35
CA VAL A 142 -3.39 -12.94 -11.56
C VAL A 142 -1.89 -13.13 -11.40
N HIS A 143 -1.24 -13.64 -12.45
CA HIS A 143 0.21 -13.81 -12.47
C HIS A 143 0.90 -12.45 -12.63
N LYS A 144 1.93 -12.20 -11.82
CA LYS A 144 2.76 -11.01 -11.94
C LYS A 144 3.81 -11.20 -13.04
N LYS A 145 4.11 -10.13 -13.77
CA LYS A 145 5.20 -10.11 -14.77
C LYS A 145 6.57 -10.47 -14.17
N SER A 146 6.79 -10.13 -12.89
CA SER A 146 8.02 -10.41 -12.15
C SER A 146 8.07 -11.82 -11.55
N GLY A 147 7.13 -12.69 -11.90
CA GLY A 147 6.85 -13.90 -11.12
C GLY A 147 6.05 -13.60 -9.85
N GLY A 148 5.27 -14.59 -9.40
CA GLY A 148 4.34 -14.45 -8.28
C GLY A 148 2.88 -14.43 -8.71
N SER A 149 1.98 -14.53 -7.73
CA SER A 149 0.54 -14.33 -7.92
C SER A 149 0.06 -13.14 -7.10
N ARG A 150 -0.93 -12.41 -7.60
CA ARG A 150 -1.66 -11.35 -6.90
C ARG A 150 -3.13 -11.71 -6.88
N LEU A 151 -3.76 -11.59 -5.71
CA LEU A 151 -5.20 -11.69 -5.59
C LEU A 151 -5.82 -10.35 -6.01
N ILE A 152 -6.76 -10.40 -6.95
CA ILE A 152 -7.66 -9.31 -7.29
C ILE A 152 -8.99 -9.57 -6.61
N GLU A 153 -9.50 -8.56 -5.92
CA GLU A 153 -10.73 -8.59 -5.13
C GLU A 153 -11.63 -7.46 -5.61
N SER A 154 -12.49 -7.78 -6.57
CA SER A 154 -13.39 -6.79 -7.17
C SER A 154 -14.75 -6.82 -6.46
N PRO A 155 -15.21 -5.71 -5.85
CA PRO A 155 -16.49 -5.71 -5.16
C PRO A 155 -17.65 -5.95 -6.13
N LYS A 156 -18.63 -6.76 -5.71
CA LYS A 156 -19.90 -6.95 -6.41
C LYS A 156 -20.68 -5.64 -6.46
N ARG A 157 -21.63 -5.52 -7.40
CA ARG A 157 -22.34 -4.28 -7.76
C ARG A 157 -22.83 -3.46 -6.55
N ARG A 158 -23.52 -4.11 -5.60
CA ARG A 158 -24.09 -3.44 -4.40
C ARG A 158 -23.01 -2.86 -3.49
N LEU A 159 -22.02 -3.68 -3.09
CA LEU A 159 -20.92 -3.21 -2.26
C LEU A 159 -20.09 -2.13 -2.97
N LYS A 160 -19.86 -2.28 -4.28
CA LYS A 160 -19.13 -1.30 -5.09
C LYS A 160 -19.82 0.07 -5.06
N HIS A 161 -21.14 0.10 -5.14
CA HIS A 161 -21.92 1.34 -5.06
C HIS A 161 -21.73 2.03 -3.70
N VAL A 162 -21.92 1.31 -2.59
CA VAL A 162 -21.68 1.84 -1.23
C VAL A 162 -20.23 2.34 -1.07
N GLN A 163 -19.25 1.60 -1.58
CA GLN A 163 -17.85 2.03 -1.56
C GLN A 163 -17.59 3.29 -2.39
N GLN A 164 -18.31 3.51 -3.49
CA GLN A 164 -18.20 4.75 -4.26
C GLN A 164 -18.80 5.94 -3.52
N LEU A 165 -19.91 5.74 -2.79
CA LEU A 165 -20.46 6.76 -1.89
C LEU A 165 -19.46 7.11 -0.79
N LEU A 166 -18.88 6.10 -0.12
CA LEU A 166 -17.85 6.31 0.90
C LEU A 166 -16.61 7.05 0.36
N LEU A 167 -16.16 6.69 -0.84
CA LEU A 167 -15.03 7.35 -1.47
C LEU A 167 -15.32 8.85 -1.67
N ARG A 168 -16.43 9.19 -2.34
CA ARG A 168 -16.77 10.58 -2.70
C ARG A 168 -17.22 11.42 -1.50
N GLY A 169 -18.01 10.83 -0.63
CA GLY A 169 -18.62 11.50 0.51
C GLY A 169 -17.67 11.66 1.69
N LEU A 170 -16.71 10.74 1.86
CA LEU A 170 -15.81 10.73 3.01
C LEU A 170 -14.34 10.86 2.60
N LEU A 171 -13.81 9.90 1.84
CA LEU A 171 -12.37 9.72 1.69
C LEU A 171 -11.71 10.77 0.77
N ASP A 172 -12.39 11.20 -0.29
CA ASP A 172 -11.89 12.21 -1.23
C ASP A 172 -11.78 13.61 -0.60
N ARG A 173 -12.48 13.85 0.52
CA ARG A 173 -12.41 15.11 1.29
C ARG A 173 -11.17 15.18 2.18
N VAL A 174 -10.52 14.04 2.44
CA VAL A 174 -9.35 13.96 3.31
C VAL A 174 -8.07 13.90 2.48
N PRO A 175 -7.17 14.89 2.59
CA PRO A 175 -5.95 14.90 1.80
C PRO A 175 -4.99 13.79 2.25
N ALA A 176 -4.39 13.12 1.27
CA ALA A 176 -3.23 12.28 1.50
C ALA A 176 -2.00 13.14 1.87
N HIS A 177 -0.93 12.50 2.35
CA HIS A 177 0.33 13.21 2.60
C HIS A 177 0.84 13.84 1.28
N PRO A 178 1.41 15.07 1.29
CA PRO A 178 1.85 15.75 0.06
C PRO A 178 2.88 14.98 -0.78
N ALA A 179 3.68 14.13 -0.14
CA ALA A 179 4.64 13.24 -0.82
C ALA A 179 3.98 12.02 -1.50
N ALA A 180 2.69 11.77 -1.30
CA ALA A 180 1.96 10.71 -1.98
C ALA A 180 1.42 11.19 -3.33
N HIS A 181 1.83 10.52 -4.40
CA HIS A 181 1.41 10.82 -5.77
C HIS A 181 0.52 9.73 -6.37
N GLY A 182 0.65 8.49 -5.88
CA GLY A 182 -0.16 7.37 -6.37
C GLY A 182 -1.62 7.51 -5.93
N PHE A 183 -2.54 7.46 -6.89
CA PHE A 183 -3.99 7.54 -6.66
C PHE A 183 -4.45 8.84 -5.98
N VAL A 184 -3.72 9.94 -6.18
CA VAL A 184 -4.09 11.27 -5.67
C VAL A 184 -4.55 12.14 -6.84
N ARG A 185 -5.70 12.79 -6.70
CA ARG A 185 -6.25 13.69 -7.73
C ARG A 185 -5.25 14.80 -8.05
N GLY A 186 -5.04 15.07 -9.34
CA GLY A 186 -4.06 16.07 -9.81
C GLY A 186 -2.61 15.62 -9.73
N ARG A 187 -2.32 14.42 -9.23
CA ARG A 187 -0.99 13.80 -9.27
C ARG A 187 -0.94 12.72 -10.35
N SER A 188 0.26 12.47 -10.82
CA SER A 188 0.58 11.50 -11.86
C SER A 188 1.99 10.94 -11.68
N ILE A 189 2.34 9.93 -12.48
CA ILE A 189 3.71 9.44 -12.59
C ILE A 189 4.72 10.56 -12.94
N VAL A 190 4.28 11.61 -13.64
CA VAL A 190 5.12 12.76 -14.00
C VAL A 190 5.40 13.59 -12.75
N SER A 191 4.35 13.94 -12.01
CA SER A 191 4.51 14.69 -10.75
C SER A 191 5.34 13.92 -9.72
N ASN A 192 5.27 12.58 -9.73
CA ASN A 192 6.04 11.70 -8.86
C ASN A 192 7.52 11.67 -9.26
N ALA A 193 7.80 11.66 -10.58
CA ALA A 193 9.15 11.61 -11.12
C ALA A 193 9.87 12.97 -11.04
N GLN A 194 9.14 14.08 -11.16
CA GLN A 194 9.69 15.43 -11.27
C GLN A 194 10.69 15.81 -10.15
N PRO A 195 10.45 15.51 -8.87
CA PRO A 195 11.41 15.85 -7.79
C PRO A 195 12.74 15.11 -7.90
N HIS A 196 12.81 14.04 -8.70
CA HIS A 196 13.99 13.18 -8.82
C HIS A 196 14.82 13.47 -10.07
N VAL A 197 14.41 14.45 -10.87
CA VAL A 197 15.07 14.82 -12.12
C VAL A 197 16.45 15.42 -11.84
N GLY A 198 17.47 15.01 -12.61
CA GLY A 198 18.82 15.61 -12.52
C GLY A 198 19.65 15.17 -11.31
N LYS A 199 19.17 14.22 -10.49
CA LYS A 199 19.81 13.87 -9.22
C LYS A 199 20.95 12.88 -9.37
N ALA A 200 22.03 13.09 -8.61
CA ALA A 200 23.23 12.25 -8.67
C ALA A 200 22.95 10.76 -8.35
N VAL A 201 21.95 10.49 -7.50
CA VAL A 201 21.50 9.14 -7.17
C VAL A 201 19.99 9.09 -6.94
N VAL A 202 19.38 7.97 -7.36
CA VAL A 202 17.99 7.59 -7.08
C VAL A 202 17.98 6.26 -6.31
N LEU A 203 17.33 6.24 -5.16
CA LEU A 203 17.11 5.07 -4.32
C LEU A 203 15.61 4.74 -4.33
N SER A 204 15.26 3.55 -4.80
CA SER A 204 13.87 3.09 -4.88
C SER A 204 13.65 1.88 -3.96
N TYR A 205 12.50 1.86 -3.31
CA TYR A 205 11.99 0.72 -2.54
C TYR A 205 10.61 0.33 -3.07
N ASP A 206 10.28 -0.96 -2.96
CA ASP A 206 8.94 -1.51 -3.19
C ASP A 206 8.48 -2.13 -1.87
N LEU A 207 7.23 -1.88 -1.47
CA LEU A 207 6.65 -2.48 -0.26
C LEU A 207 5.96 -3.81 -0.60
N GLU A 208 6.32 -4.87 0.12
CA GLU A 208 5.70 -6.17 -0.05
C GLU A 208 4.24 -6.15 0.39
N ASN A 209 3.35 -6.65 -0.48
CA ASN A 209 1.93 -6.84 -0.18
C ASN A 209 1.29 -5.59 0.45
N PHE A 210 1.56 -4.41 -0.09
CA PHE A 210 1.15 -3.12 0.48
C PHE A 210 -0.33 -3.05 0.90
N TYR A 211 -1.26 -3.44 0.02
CA TYR A 211 -2.69 -3.48 0.33
C TYR A 211 -3.01 -4.52 1.43
N PRO A 212 -2.60 -5.81 1.30
CA PRO A 212 -2.77 -6.78 2.38
C PRO A 212 -2.12 -6.39 3.72
N ALA A 213 -1.04 -5.62 3.72
CA ALA A 213 -0.37 -5.14 4.93
C ALA A 213 -1.23 -4.13 5.71
N VAL A 214 -2.16 -3.43 5.03
CA VAL A 214 -3.14 -2.56 5.70
C VAL A 214 -4.28 -3.43 6.25
N ARG A 215 -4.14 -3.78 7.53
CA ARG A 215 -5.09 -4.63 8.27
C ARG A 215 -6.30 -3.87 8.79
N TYR A 216 -7.35 -4.62 9.11
CA TYR A 216 -8.59 -4.14 9.73
C TYR A 216 -8.37 -3.07 10.82
N ASN A 217 -7.53 -3.35 11.82
CA ASN A 217 -7.30 -2.41 12.94
C ASN A 217 -6.71 -1.07 12.49
N ARG A 218 -5.88 -1.06 11.44
CA ARG A 218 -5.31 0.17 10.89
C ARG A 218 -6.38 0.99 10.16
N VAL A 219 -7.30 0.34 9.44
CA VAL A 219 -8.44 1.02 8.80
C VAL A 219 -9.41 1.57 9.84
N VAL A 220 -9.70 0.82 10.92
CA VAL A 220 -10.47 1.35 12.06
C VAL A 220 -9.77 2.59 12.63
N ALA A 221 -8.45 2.53 12.83
CA ALA A 221 -7.68 3.67 13.34
C ALA A 221 -7.73 4.88 12.40
N VAL A 222 -7.79 4.69 11.07
CA VAL A 222 -8.00 5.78 10.11
C VAL A 222 -9.36 6.45 10.36
N PHE A 223 -10.47 5.70 10.37
CA PHE A 223 -11.79 6.30 10.59
C PHE A 223 -11.93 6.95 11.98
N ARG A 224 -11.37 6.34 13.03
CA ARG A 224 -11.25 6.96 14.36
C ARG A 224 -10.42 8.23 14.33
N GLY A 225 -9.34 8.23 13.55
CA GLY A 225 -8.48 9.39 13.32
C GLY A 225 -9.23 10.56 12.68
N LEU A 226 -10.16 10.27 11.76
CA LEU A 226 -11.04 11.27 11.13
C LEU A 226 -12.12 11.83 12.07
N GLY A 227 -12.43 11.12 13.15
CA GLY A 227 -13.36 11.58 14.18
C GLY A 227 -14.62 10.71 14.34
N TYR A 228 -14.83 9.69 13.52
CA TYR A 228 -15.99 8.80 13.66
C TYR A 228 -16.00 8.04 14.99
N SER A 229 -17.20 7.78 15.52
CA SER A 229 -17.39 6.91 16.70
C SER A 229 -16.76 5.52 16.51
N ARG A 230 -16.54 4.79 17.60
CA ARG A 230 -15.98 3.44 17.53
C ARG A 230 -16.90 2.49 16.77
N GLU A 231 -18.21 2.60 16.97
CA GLU A 231 -19.15 1.78 16.21
C GLU A 231 -19.08 2.13 14.73
N ALA A 232 -19.24 3.40 14.34
CA ALA A 232 -19.21 3.79 12.93
C ALA A 232 -17.90 3.38 12.23
N ALA A 233 -16.75 3.58 12.88
CA ALA A 233 -15.45 3.17 12.34
C ALA A 233 -15.36 1.65 12.09
N ILE A 234 -15.99 0.82 12.92
CA ILE A 234 -16.07 -0.65 12.74
C ILE A 234 -16.88 -0.99 11.48
N TRP A 235 -18.05 -0.37 11.30
CA TRP A 235 -18.92 -0.63 10.15
C TRP A 235 -18.30 -0.17 8.85
N LEU A 236 -17.79 1.07 8.83
CA LEU A 236 -17.04 1.63 7.70
C LEU A 236 -15.88 0.72 7.31
N THR A 237 -15.10 0.25 8.29
CA THR A 237 -13.99 -0.68 8.03
C THR A 237 -14.47 -2.00 7.43
N ARG A 238 -15.61 -2.54 7.87
CA ARG A 238 -16.14 -3.80 7.33
C ARG A 238 -16.61 -3.65 5.88
N LEU A 239 -17.15 -2.50 5.51
CA LEU A 239 -17.49 -2.21 4.12
C LEU A 239 -16.25 -2.07 3.23
N THR A 240 -15.14 -1.57 3.75
CA THR A 240 -13.95 -1.23 2.96
C THR A 240 -12.80 -2.23 3.06
N THR A 241 -12.98 -3.33 3.79
CA THR A 241 -11.99 -4.42 3.90
C THR A 241 -12.58 -5.73 3.40
N SER A 242 -11.72 -6.66 3.03
CA SER A 242 -12.08 -8.01 2.59
C SER A 242 -11.44 -9.06 3.51
N ALA A 243 -12.09 -10.22 3.60
CA ALA A 243 -11.53 -11.44 4.14
C ALA A 243 -11.65 -12.52 3.08
N LEU A 244 -10.62 -13.37 2.94
CA LEU A 244 -10.75 -14.55 2.11
C LEU A 244 -11.83 -15.49 2.67
N PRO A 245 -12.76 -15.97 1.84
CA PRO A 245 -13.71 -16.99 2.25
C PRO A 245 -12.97 -18.31 2.55
N PRO A 246 -13.57 -19.17 3.39
CA PRO A 246 -13.08 -20.54 3.58
C PRO A 246 -12.94 -21.27 2.25
N ARG A 247 -11.94 -22.17 2.16
CA ARG A 247 -11.71 -23.04 0.98
C ARG A 247 -11.49 -22.28 -0.34
N MET A 248 -10.99 -21.03 -0.29
CA MET A 248 -10.57 -20.28 -1.48
C MET A 248 -9.58 -21.11 -2.33
N PRO A 249 -9.86 -21.35 -3.63
CA PRO A 249 -8.93 -22.03 -4.52
C PRO A 249 -7.59 -21.30 -4.61
N LEU A 250 -6.50 -22.07 -4.57
CA LEU A 250 -5.15 -21.57 -4.73
C LEU A 250 -4.70 -21.71 -6.19
N PRO A 251 -3.82 -20.83 -6.69
CA PRO A 251 -3.17 -21.06 -7.97
C PRO A 251 -2.33 -22.34 -7.91
N GLU A 252 -2.29 -23.09 -8.99
CA GLU A 252 -1.49 -24.30 -9.12
C GLU A 252 -0.01 -24.06 -8.77
N GLY A 253 0.60 -25.03 -8.08
CA GLY A 253 2.02 -24.99 -7.70
C GLY A 253 2.38 -23.93 -6.63
N ARG A 254 1.41 -23.27 -5.99
CA ARG A 254 1.66 -22.25 -4.94
C ARG A 254 1.19 -22.74 -3.58
N GLY A 255 2.11 -22.84 -2.62
CA GLY A 255 1.83 -23.29 -1.25
C GLY A 255 1.07 -22.28 -0.37
N ALA A 256 0.69 -22.73 0.83
CA ALA A 256 -0.08 -22.01 1.84
C ALA A 256 0.52 -20.64 2.28
N ASN A 257 1.81 -20.40 2.03
CA ASN A 257 2.43 -19.11 2.33
C ASN A 257 1.82 -17.95 1.53
N LEU A 258 1.25 -18.22 0.35
CA LEU A 258 0.60 -17.20 -0.48
C LEU A 258 -0.64 -16.59 0.21
N ILE A 259 -1.43 -17.40 0.92
CA ILE A 259 -2.66 -16.94 1.58
C ILE A 259 -2.42 -16.27 2.92
N ARG A 260 -1.26 -16.46 3.55
CA ARG A 260 -0.95 -15.89 4.87
C ARG A 260 -1.13 -14.38 4.88
N ALA A 261 -0.76 -13.71 3.79
CA ALA A 261 -0.93 -12.27 3.64
C ALA A 261 -2.41 -11.85 3.59
N TYR A 262 -3.34 -12.74 3.22
CA TYR A 262 -4.75 -12.45 2.97
C TYR A 262 -5.70 -13.08 4.01
N ALA A 263 -5.18 -13.92 4.93
CA ALA A 263 -5.96 -14.64 5.92
C ALA A 263 -6.70 -13.72 6.91
N ALA A 264 -6.06 -12.62 7.32
CA ALA A 264 -6.70 -11.59 8.13
C ALA A 264 -7.36 -10.52 7.25
N ARG A 265 -8.43 -9.90 7.75
CA ARG A 265 -9.09 -8.78 7.07
C ARG A 265 -8.12 -7.68 6.69
N HIS A 266 -8.17 -7.25 5.43
CA HIS A 266 -7.22 -6.32 4.84
C HIS A 266 -7.87 -5.44 3.77
N LEU A 267 -7.15 -4.45 3.25
CA LEU A 267 -7.62 -3.67 2.11
C LEU A 267 -7.58 -4.51 0.82
N PRO A 268 -8.71 -4.70 0.13
CA PRO A 268 -8.77 -5.49 -1.09
C PRO A 268 -8.15 -4.77 -2.29
N GLN A 269 -7.52 -5.54 -3.17
CA GLN A 269 -6.98 -5.03 -4.43
C GLN A 269 -8.07 -5.02 -5.52
N GLY A 270 -8.82 -3.93 -5.61
CA GLY A 270 -9.89 -3.75 -6.60
C GLY A 270 -11.09 -2.94 -6.11
N ALA A 271 -11.19 -2.67 -4.81
CA ALA A 271 -12.23 -1.79 -4.28
C ALA A 271 -11.95 -0.30 -4.55
N PRO A 272 -12.98 0.51 -4.86
CA PRO A 272 -12.85 1.95 -5.07
C PRO A 272 -12.23 2.70 -3.89
N THR A 273 -12.50 2.28 -2.65
CA THR A 273 -12.02 2.95 -1.43
C THR A 273 -10.57 2.61 -1.08
N SER A 274 -10.07 1.45 -1.55
CA SER A 274 -8.76 0.94 -1.13
C SER A 274 -7.59 1.88 -1.41
N PRO A 275 -7.49 2.55 -2.58
CA PRO A 275 -6.37 3.47 -2.84
C PRO A 275 -6.31 4.64 -1.87
N ALA A 276 -7.44 5.29 -1.58
CA ALA A 276 -7.53 6.40 -0.63
C ALA A 276 -7.19 5.93 0.79
N LEU A 277 -7.77 4.82 1.24
CA LEU A 277 -7.47 4.25 2.55
C LEU A 277 -6.02 3.79 2.69
N ALA A 278 -5.40 3.28 1.62
CA ALA A 278 -3.99 2.88 1.64
C ALA A 278 -3.08 4.12 1.80
N ASN A 279 -3.40 5.23 1.14
CA ASN A 279 -2.69 6.49 1.33
C ASN A 279 -2.85 7.06 2.75
N LEU A 280 -4.07 7.11 3.28
CA LEU A 280 -4.32 7.56 4.66
C LEU A 280 -3.62 6.66 5.69
N SER A 281 -3.61 5.35 5.43
CA SER A 281 -2.93 4.35 6.28
C SER A 281 -1.41 4.47 6.27
N ALA A 282 -0.84 5.00 5.19
CA ALA A 282 0.59 5.26 5.03
C ALA A 282 1.00 6.69 5.43
N PHE A 283 0.08 7.53 5.90
CA PHE A 283 0.37 8.94 6.20
C PHE A 283 1.51 9.10 7.23
N SER A 284 1.51 8.33 8.32
CA SER A 284 2.59 8.35 9.33
C SER A 284 3.94 7.90 8.76
N LEU A 285 3.91 6.88 7.88
CA LEU A 285 5.09 6.44 7.15
C LEU A 285 5.66 7.59 6.32
N ASP A 286 4.81 8.27 5.56
CA ASP A 286 5.23 9.37 4.69
C ASP A 286 5.79 10.54 5.48
N VAL A 287 5.16 10.94 6.59
CA VAL A 287 5.66 12.01 7.47
C VAL A 287 7.08 11.71 7.94
N ARG A 288 7.32 10.48 8.41
CA ARG A 288 8.62 10.09 8.98
C ARG A 288 9.69 9.91 7.91
N LEU A 289 9.35 9.33 6.76
CA LEU A 289 10.27 9.17 5.64
C LEU A 289 10.60 10.51 4.98
N ASN A 290 9.63 11.41 4.86
CA ASN A 290 9.86 12.76 4.36
C ASN A 290 10.77 13.55 5.30
N GLY A 291 10.52 13.49 6.61
CA GLY A 291 11.39 14.12 7.62
C GLY A 291 12.82 13.57 7.58
N LEU A 292 12.98 12.25 7.43
CA LEU A 292 14.29 11.62 7.26
C LEU A 292 14.97 12.05 5.95
N ALA A 293 14.24 12.13 4.83
CA ALA A 293 14.80 12.58 3.56
C ALA A 293 15.32 14.01 3.66
N ASN A 294 14.53 14.90 4.27
CA ASN A 294 14.91 16.30 4.49
C ASN A 294 16.18 16.43 5.34
N SER A 295 16.35 15.62 6.39
CA SER A 295 17.57 15.67 7.23
C SER A 295 18.85 15.24 6.50
N PHE A 296 18.71 14.62 5.32
CA PHE A 296 19.82 14.21 4.44
C PHE A 296 19.84 15.00 3.12
N GLU A 297 19.07 16.10 3.02
CA GLU A 297 18.94 16.92 1.80
C GLU A 297 18.51 16.09 0.58
N ALA A 298 17.62 15.13 0.80
CA ALA A 298 17.07 14.26 -0.22
C ALA A 298 15.59 14.56 -0.46
N ASN A 299 15.16 14.36 -1.70
CA ASN A 299 13.75 14.40 -2.09
C ASN A 299 13.10 13.04 -1.84
N TYR A 300 11.83 13.04 -1.44
CA TYR A 300 11.04 11.84 -1.21
C TYR A 300 9.68 11.93 -1.90
N THR A 301 9.29 10.87 -2.59
CA THR A 301 7.94 10.66 -3.10
C THR A 301 7.50 9.22 -2.90
N ARG A 302 6.18 8.99 -2.86
CA ARG A 302 5.55 7.68 -2.84
C ARG A 302 4.49 7.55 -3.92
N TYR A 303 4.57 6.49 -4.71
CA TYR A 303 3.53 6.10 -5.65
C TYR A 303 3.00 4.72 -5.28
N ALA A 304 1.87 4.68 -4.59
CA ALA A 304 1.33 3.44 -4.02
C ALA A 304 2.36 2.77 -3.08
N ASP A 305 2.87 1.60 -3.46
CA ASP A 305 3.88 0.80 -2.78
C ASP A 305 5.33 1.17 -3.12
N ASP A 306 5.55 1.94 -4.20
CA ASP A 306 6.87 2.42 -4.61
C ASP A 306 7.27 3.66 -3.80
N LEU A 307 8.37 3.57 -3.05
CA LEU A 307 9.01 4.69 -2.37
C LEU A 307 10.23 5.12 -3.17
N THR A 308 10.37 6.42 -3.44
CA THR A 308 11.53 6.95 -4.17
C THR A 308 12.20 8.05 -3.37
N PHE A 309 13.52 7.94 -3.24
CA PHE A 309 14.39 8.93 -2.67
C PHE A 309 15.41 9.36 -3.71
N SER A 310 15.82 10.61 -3.73
CA SER A 310 16.91 11.07 -4.59
C SER A 310 17.65 12.24 -3.99
N GLY A 311 18.91 12.40 -4.36
CA GLY A 311 19.69 13.55 -3.94
C GLY A 311 21.02 13.61 -4.66
N ASP A 312 21.81 14.61 -4.29
CA ASP A 312 23.10 14.90 -4.90
C ASP A 312 24.22 14.07 -4.26
N ASP A 313 25.48 14.39 -4.57
CA ASP A 313 26.62 13.56 -4.14
C ASP A 313 26.77 13.42 -2.62
N ARG A 314 26.31 14.43 -1.87
CA ARG A 314 26.25 14.34 -0.40
C ARG A 314 25.30 13.23 0.05
N PHE A 315 24.08 13.20 -0.49
CA PHE A 315 23.13 12.14 -0.20
C PHE A 315 23.68 10.77 -0.63
N ARG A 316 24.29 10.68 -1.82
CA ARG A 316 24.93 9.45 -2.31
C ARG A 316 25.93 8.86 -1.32
N ARG A 317 26.78 9.69 -0.70
CA ARG A 317 27.76 9.25 0.30
C ARG A 317 27.12 8.80 1.63
N SER A 318 25.95 9.32 1.95
CA SER A 318 25.21 9.01 3.18
C SER A 318 24.35 7.73 3.13
N LEU A 319 24.23 7.07 1.97
CA LEU A 319 23.32 5.94 1.76
C LEU A 319 23.53 4.77 2.74
N ALA A 320 24.77 4.54 3.16
CA ALA A 320 25.10 3.51 4.14
C ALA A 320 24.42 3.73 5.50
N THR A 321 24.20 4.99 5.88
CA THR A 321 23.46 5.39 7.09
C THR A 321 21.97 5.49 6.80
N PHE A 322 21.59 6.07 5.66
CA PHE A 322 20.20 6.34 5.30
C PHE A 322 19.34 5.07 5.15
N ILE A 323 19.85 4.06 4.42
CA ILE A 323 19.11 2.83 4.11
C ILE A 323 18.65 2.07 5.37
N PRO A 324 19.51 1.84 6.39
CA PRO A 324 19.09 1.26 7.67
C PRO A 324 17.96 2.04 8.36
N LEU A 325 18.00 3.38 8.32
CA LEU A 325 16.99 4.21 8.98
C LEU A 325 15.63 4.13 8.26
N VAL A 326 15.62 4.14 6.93
CA VAL A 326 14.41 3.87 6.13
C VAL A 326 13.82 2.51 6.52
N ASN A 327 14.65 1.46 6.58
CA ASN A 327 14.19 0.13 6.96
C ASN A 327 13.61 0.09 8.39
N GLN A 328 14.19 0.84 9.32
CA GLN A 328 13.68 0.96 10.69
C GLN A 328 12.30 1.64 10.71
N ILE A 329 12.14 2.74 9.97
CA ILE A 329 10.86 3.45 9.86
C ILE A 329 9.79 2.53 9.25
N VAL A 330 10.05 1.94 8.08
CA VAL A 330 9.10 1.06 7.37
C VAL A 330 8.61 -0.07 8.27
N ARG A 331 9.52 -0.73 9.01
CA ARG A 331 9.17 -1.80 9.95
C ARG A 331 8.34 -1.30 11.13
N SER A 332 8.70 -0.16 11.71
CA SER A 332 7.96 0.42 12.83
C SER A 332 6.54 0.87 12.42
N GLU A 333 6.35 1.19 11.14
CA GLU A 333 5.05 1.46 10.54
C GLU A 333 4.37 0.17 10.05
N GLN A 334 4.83 -1.01 10.46
CA GLN A 334 4.24 -2.32 10.16
C GLN A 334 4.15 -2.66 8.66
N PHE A 335 5.02 -2.07 7.85
CA PHE A 335 5.21 -2.44 6.45
C PHE A 335 6.49 -3.26 6.29
N VAL A 336 6.62 -3.92 5.14
CA VAL A 336 7.77 -4.77 4.81
C VAL A 336 8.36 -4.31 3.48
N VAL A 337 9.68 -4.16 3.43
CA VAL A 337 10.42 -3.83 2.21
C VAL A 337 10.66 -5.08 1.39
N HIS A 338 10.40 -5.01 0.09
CA HIS A 338 10.80 -6.02 -0.89
C HIS A 338 12.29 -5.89 -1.19
N ARG A 339 13.12 -6.65 -0.48
CA ARG A 339 14.57 -6.48 -0.48
C ARG A 339 15.20 -6.57 -1.87
N GLU A 340 14.76 -7.54 -2.67
CA GLU A 340 15.25 -7.78 -4.04
C GLU A 340 14.89 -6.67 -5.03
N LYS A 341 13.81 -5.93 -4.77
CA LYS A 341 13.36 -4.83 -5.63
C LYS A 341 13.94 -3.48 -5.24
N ARG A 342 14.63 -3.38 -4.10
CA ARG A 342 15.34 -2.16 -3.72
C ARG A 342 16.46 -1.89 -4.72
N LYS A 343 16.52 -0.67 -5.26
CA LYS A 343 17.53 -0.27 -6.25
C LYS A 343 18.22 1.02 -5.84
N VAL A 344 19.52 1.08 -6.07
CA VAL A 344 20.33 2.31 -5.99
C VAL A 344 20.91 2.55 -7.37
N VAL A 345 20.52 3.65 -8.02
CA VAL A 345 20.89 3.94 -9.41
C VAL A 345 21.61 5.29 -9.47
N LYS A 346 22.86 5.28 -9.93
CA LYS A 346 23.69 6.49 -10.07
C LYS A 346 23.35 7.23 -11.36
N HIS A 347 23.70 8.51 -11.44
CA HIS A 347 23.41 9.36 -12.61
C HIS A 347 23.93 8.81 -13.95
N GLY A 348 25.10 8.15 -13.97
CA GLY A 348 25.64 7.52 -15.17
C GLY A 348 24.85 6.29 -15.66
N GLN A 349 23.89 5.82 -14.87
CA GLN A 349 22.97 4.74 -15.24
C GLN A 349 21.58 5.33 -15.51
N ARG A 350 20.75 4.60 -16.26
CA ARG A 350 19.36 5.03 -16.50
C ARG A 350 18.55 5.00 -15.21
N GLN A 351 18.26 6.17 -14.66
CA GLN A 351 17.41 6.34 -13.48
C GLN A 351 15.94 6.30 -13.90
N LEU A 352 15.15 5.50 -13.19
CA LEU A 352 13.73 5.31 -13.46
C LEU A 352 12.91 5.53 -12.20
N VAL A 353 11.84 6.32 -12.31
CA VAL A 353 10.83 6.52 -11.27
C VAL A 353 9.47 6.22 -11.88
N THR A 354 8.78 5.19 -11.39
CA THR A 354 7.45 4.78 -11.91
C THR A 354 7.39 4.64 -13.45
N GLY A 355 8.47 4.12 -14.06
CA GLY A 355 8.58 3.96 -15.52
C GLY A 355 9.04 5.20 -16.30
N VAL A 356 9.22 6.33 -15.62
CA VAL A 356 9.73 7.60 -16.20
C VAL A 356 11.24 7.68 -16.04
N VAL A 357 11.95 8.00 -17.11
CA VAL A 357 13.38 8.31 -17.08
C VAL A 357 13.56 9.71 -16.48
N VAL A 358 14.47 9.85 -15.50
CA VAL A 358 14.66 11.10 -14.74
C VAL A 358 16.09 11.65 -14.77
N ASN A 359 16.98 11.09 -15.59
CA ASN A 359 18.38 11.54 -15.63
C ASN A 359 18.52 13.07 -15.83
N ASP A 360 17.91 13.63 -16.87
CA ASP A 360 17.99 15.09 -17.14
C ASP A 360 16.62 15.78 -17.15
N ARG A 361 15.60 15.08 -17.64
CA ARG A 361 14.20 15.53 -17.73
C ARG A 361 13.27 14.31 -17.76
N PRO A 362 12.00 14.45 -17.37
CA PRO A 362 11.03 13.38 -17.53
C PRO A 362 11.01 12.89 -18.98
N ASN A 363 11.14 11.59 -19.18
CA ASN A 363 11.13 11.02 -20.51
C ASN A 363 10.64 9.58 -20.50
N VAL A 364 10.16 9.13 -21.66
CA VAL A 364 9.97 7.70 -21.92
C VAL A 364 11.33 7.03 -22.15
N SER A 365 11.43 5.73 -21.84
CA SER A 365 12.63 4.97 -22.19
C SER A 365 12.85 4.98 -23.72
N ARG A 366 14.10 5.08 -24.15
CA ARG A 366 14.48 5.04 -25.58
C ARG A 366 13.89 3.81 -26.28
N ALA A 367 14.02 2.63 -25.68
CA ALA A 367 13.46 1.39 -26.23
C ALA A 367 11.93 1.43 -26.40
N ALA A 368 11.19 2.05 -25.47
CA ALA A 368 9.74 2.19 -25.60
C ALA A 368 9.37 3.16 -26.74
N TYR A 369 10.07 4.29 -26.84
CA TYR A 369 9.89 5.26 -27.91
C TYR A 369 10.20 4.67 -29.29
N ASP A 370 11.36 4.02 -29.43
CA ASP A 370 11.81 3.44 -30.70
C ASP A 370 10.86 2.34 -31.17
N ARG A 371 10.36 1.49 -30.26
CA ARG A 371 9.33 0.49 -30.59
C ARG A 371 8.04 1.14 -31.09
N LEU A 372 7.52 2.15 -30.39
CA LEU A 372 6.30 2.84 -30.82
C LEU A 372 6.49 3.53 -32.16
N LYS A 373 7.63 4.19 -32.38
CA LYS A 373 7.97 4.82 -33.65
C LYS A 373 8.03 3.78 -34.78
N ALA A 374 8.66 2.63 -34.54
CA ALA A 374 8.74 1.54 -35.51
C ALA A 374 7.35 0.97 -35.84
N THR A 375 6.50 0.75 -34.82
CA THR A 375 5.10 0.35 -35.02
C THR A 375 4.37 1.33 -35.92
N LEU A 376 4.38 2.64 -35.60
CA LEU A 376 3.69 3.65 -36.40
C LEU A 376 4.22 3.72 -37.84
N HIS A 377 5.54 3.70 -38.01
CA HIS A 377 6.16 3.68 -39.34
C HIS A 377 5.73 2.46 -40.16
N ASN A 378 5.65 1.28 -39.54
CA ASN A 378 5.21 0.08 -40.23
C ASN A 378 3.70 0.11 -40.52
N CYS A 379 2.86 0.70 -39.66
CA CYS A 379 1.46 0.93 -39.98
C CYS A 379 1.30 1.76 -41.25
N VAL A 380 2.09 2.83 -41.41
CA VAL A 380 2.08 3.67 -42.63
C VAL A 380 2.50 2.87 -43.88
N ARG A 381 3.43 1.92 -43.74
CA ARG A 381 3.97 1.17 -44.90
C ARG A 381 3.19 -0.09 -45.26
N GLN A 382 2.59 -0.75 -44.27
CA GLN A 382 2.05 -2.11 -44.38
C GLN A 382 0.60 -2.20 -43.89
N GLY A 383 -0.01 -1.07 -43.54
CA GLY A 383 -1.34 -0.99 -42.93
C GLY A 383 -1.34 -1.33 -41.43
N PRO A 384 -2.30 -0.81 -40.66
CA PRO A 384 -2.40 -0.99 -39.20
C PRO A 384 -2.61 -2.46 -38.79
N ALA A 385 -3.33 -3.24 -39.61
CA ALA A 385 -3.58 -4.67 -39.35
C ALA A 385 -2.27 -5.47 -39.21
N SER A 386 -1.23 -5.12 -39.96
CA SER A 386 0.08 -5.80 -39.90
C SER A 386 0.79 -5.68 -38.54
N GLN A 387 0.44 -4.66 -37.75
CA GLN A 387 1.10 -4.35 -36.48
C GLN A 387 0.24 -4.64 -35.25
N ASN A 388 -1.05 -4.96 -35.41
CA ASN A 388 -1.96 -5.27 -34.31
C ASN A 388 -1.78 -6.71 -33.77
N ARG A 389 -0.55 -7.05 -33.35
CA ARG A 389 -0.15 -8.40 -32.94
C ARG A 389 -0.83 -8.91 -31.67
N ASP A 390 -1.29 -7.99 -30.83
CA ASP A 390 -1.96 -8.28 -29.57
C ASP A 390 -3.50 -8.20 -29.72
N GLU A 391 -4.00 -8.15 -30.96
CA GLU A 391 -5.44 -8.17 -31.31
C GLU A 391 -6.27 -7.14 -30.54
N HIS A 392 -5.78 -5.91 -30.44
CA HIS A 392 -6.51 -4.84 -29.80
C HIS A 392 -7.78 -4.53 -30.58
N LEU A 393 -8.94 -4.59 -29.90
CA LEU A 393 -10.26 -4.26 -30.46
C LEU A 393 -10.32 -2.89 -31.14
N ASN A 394 -9.63 -1.90 -30.54
CA ASN A 394 -9.46 -0.58 -31.12
C ASN A 394 -7.97 -0.22 -31.09
N PHE A 395 -7.27 -0.59 -32.17
CA PHE A 395 -5.82 -0.39 -32.28
C PHE A 395 -5.46 1.08 -32.45
N GLU A 396 -6.32 1.86 -33.10
CA GLU A 396 -6.17 3.32 -33.25
C GLU A 396 -6.10 4.00 -31.89
N ALA A 397 -7.13 3.81 -31.06
CA ALA A 397 -7.20 4.37 -29.73
C ALA A 397 -6.03 3.90 -28.84
N HIS A 398 -5.56 2.65 -29.02
CA HIS A 398 -4.40 2.14 -28.30
C HIS A 398 -3.11 2.88 -28.65
N LEU A 399 -2.83 3.09 -29.95
CA LEU A 399 -1.66 3.85 -30.37
C LEU A 399 -1.77 5.33 -29.95
N GLN A 400 -2.95 5.93 -30.09
CA GLN A 400 -3.21 7.30 -29.64
C GLN A 400 -3.02 7.47 -28.13
N GLY A 401 -3.43 6.47 -27.33
CA GLY A 401 -3.18 6.41 -25.89
C GLY A 401 -1.68 6.36 -25.56
N LYS A 402 -0.90 5.56 -26.29
CA LYS A 402 0.57 5.53 -26.13
C LYS A 402 1.22 6.87 -26.48
N ILE A 403 0.79 7.52 -27.57
CA ILE A 403 1.28 8.86 -27.94
C ILE A 403 0.94 9.88 -26.87
N SER A 404 -0.29 9.85 -26.34
CA SER A 404 -0.73 10.72 -25.25
C SER A 404 0.11 10.55 -23.98
N HIS A 405 0.48 9.31 -23.64
CA HIS A 405 1.43 9.04 -22.56
C HIS A 405 2.81 9.64 -22.84
N VAL A 406 3.34 9.51 -24.07
CA VAL A 406 4.60 10.20 -24.44
C VAL A 406 4.45 11.72 -24.33
N ARG A 407 3.30 12.27 -24.72
CA ARG A 407 3.01 13.72 -24.69
C ARG A 407 3.09 14.29 -23.28
N GLN A 408 2.59 13.56 -22.28
CA GLN A 408 2.68 13.96 -20.88
C GLN A 408 4.12 14.07 -20.36
N LEU A 409 5.06 13.32 -20.96
CA LEU A 409 6.47 13.26 -20.53
C LEU A 409 7.38 14.14 -21.38
N ASN A 410 7.17 14.14 -22.70
CA ASN A 410 7.98 14.84 -23.67
C ASN A 410 7.13 15.25 -24.88
N PRO A 411 6.56 16.47 -24.87
CA PRO A 411 5.68 16.97 -25.93
C PRO A 411 6.32 16.94 -27.32
N ALA A 412 7.58 17.38 -27.43
CA ALA A 412 8.31 17.44 -28.71
C ALA A 412 8.52 16.05 -29.34
N ARG A 413 8.75 15.01 -28.54
CA ARG A 413 8.81 13.62 -29.04
C ARG A 413 7.44 13.11 -29.44
N ALA A 414 6.40 13.46 -28.69
CA ALA A 414 5.03 13.06 -29.01
C ALA A 414 4.54 13.68 -30.32
N GLU A 415 4.87 14.94 -30.61
CA GLU A 415 4.55 15.57 -31.89
C GLU A 415 5.13 14.80 -33.09
N LYS A 416 6.37 14.31 -32.97
CA LYS A 416 6.98 13.47 -34.03
C LYS A 416 6.22 12.17 -34.24
N LEU A 417 5.71 11.56 -33.17
CA LEU A 417 4.90 10.34 -33.26
C LEU A 417 3.51 10.65 -33.81
N GLN A 418 2.89 11.76 -33.41
CA GLN A 418 1.58 12.19 -33.91
C GLN A 418 1.61 12.38 -35.43
N ARG A 419 2.63 13.06 -35.97
CA ARG A 419 2.77 13.21 -37.44
C ARG A 419 2.90 11.88 -38.19
N LEU A 420 3.43 10.83 -37.55
CA LEU A 420 3.46 9.49 -38.16
C LEU A 420 2.09 8.82 -38.05
N PHE A 421 1.42 8.99 -36.91
CA PHE A 421 0.08 8.46 -36.67
C PHE A 421 -0.95 9.05 -37.65
N ASP A 422 -0.92 10.35 -37.88
CA ASP A 422 -1.85 11.06 -38.77
C ASP A 422 -1.69 10.67 -40.25
N ARG A 423 -0.60 9.96 -40.60
CA ARG A 423 -0.33 9.43 -41.95
C ARG A 423 -0.80 7.99 -42.14
N ILE A 424 -1.34 7.35 -41.10
CA ILE A 424 -1.83 5.97 -41.18
C ILE A 424 -3.22 6.01 -41.84
N GLU A 425 -3.40 5.19 -42.86
CA GLU A 425 -4.73 4.86 -43.41
C GLU A 425 -5.34 3.76 -42.54
N TRP A 426 -6.45 4.08 -41.86
CA TRP A 426 -7.05 3.26 -40.80
C TRP A 426 -8.02 2.19 -41.28
#